data_AF-R9UBK4-F1
#
_entry.id   AF-R9UBK4-F1
#
_cell.length_a   1.000
_cell.length_b   1.000
_cell.length_c   1.000
_cell.angle_alpha   90.00
_cell.angle_beta   90.00
_cell.angle_gamma   90.00
#
_symmetry.space_group_name_H-M   'P 1'
#
loop_
_entity.id
_entity.type
_entity.pdbx_description
1 polymer ?
#
loop_
_entity_poly.entity_id
_entity_poly.type
_entity_poly.pdbx_seq_one_letter_code
_entity_poly.pdbx_strand_id
1 'polypeptide(L)'
;MAQESLVTDISELTLQVRSENKEELDNLLISFEKRIDNNEMPKANEILRHQDSDKKIKRPPNSNIIYTNQIGKYGLLDIIRNFCDKNGINKQKLVPISIKLSKILWKDLSNEHQNFFEELALKVNVEHKKLYPNYKYVPVIKRKARTTYKLYDFKTETDDSSLPLDEQVEEHYEDSTSSSTKATENKLTEKQDELDELILDSSDDEN
;
A
#
# COMPACT_ATOMS: atom_id res chain seq x y z
N MET A 1 36.14 8.16 -6.24
CA MET A 1 34.96 8.89 -5.74
C MET A 1 33.76 7.98 -5.91
N ALA A 2 33.36 7.28 -4.85
CA ALA A 2 32.15 6.46 -4.85
C ALA A 2 30.97 7.41 -4.61
N GLN A 3 30.07 7.54 -5.58
CA GLN A 3 28.80 8.20 -5.36
C GLN A 3 27.99 7.28 -4.45
N GLU A 4 27.78 7.71 -3.20
CA GLU A 4 26.83 7.09 -2.28
C GLU A 4 25.46 7.10 -2.96
N SER A 5 24.96 5.93 -3.32
CA SER A 5 23.60 5.78 -3.84
C SER A 5 22.65 6.08 -2.68
N LEU A 6 22.21 7.34 -2.57
CA LEU A 6 21.11 7.73 -1.70
C LEU A 6 19.90 6.87 -2.07
N VAL A 7 19.55 5.92 -1.20
CA VAL A 7 18.29 5.21 -1.26
C VAL A 7 17.20 6.23 -0.96
N THR A 8 16.72 6.91 -2.00
CA THR A 8 15.64 7.89 -1.89
C THR A 8 14.38 7.19 -1.40
N ASP A 9 13.89 7.62 -0.23
CA ASP A 9 12.66 7.08 0.36
C ASP A 9 11.47 7.40 -0.55
N ILE A 10 10.53 6.47 -0.65
CA ILE A 10 9.31 6.61 -1.45
C ILE A 10 8.49 7.81 -0.94
N SER A 11 8.51 8.08 0.38
CA SER A 11 7.79 9.23 0.95
C SER A 11 8.37 10.55 0.47
N GLU A 12 9.69 10.66 0.46
CA GLU A 12 10.40 11.85 -0.02
C GLU A 12 10.13 12.10 -1.51
N LEU A 13 10.26 11.05 -2.33
CA LEU A 13 9.90 11.11 -3.75
C LEU A 13 8.45 11.53 -3.97
N THR A 14 7.52 11.03 -3.14
CA THR A 14 6.10 11.41 -3.24
C THR A 14 5.89 12.90 -2.95
N LEU A 15 6.58 13.44 -1.94
CA LEU A 15 6.50 14.87 -1.62
C LEU A 15 7.12 15.72 -2.74
N GLN A 16 8.23 15.26 -3.32
CA GLN A 16 8.89 15.92 -4.43
C GLN A 16 7.99 15.97 -5.68
N VAL A 17 7.34 14.85 -6.02
CA VAL A 17 6.36 14.80 -7.13
C VAL A 17 5.25 15.81 -6.89
N ARG A 18 4.72 15.86 -5.66
CA ARG A 18 3.62 16.77 -5.29
C ARG A 18 4.04 18.23 -5.42
N SER A 19 5.25 18.59 -5.03
CA SER A 19 5.74 19.97 -5.11
C SER A 19 6.07 20.39 -6.54
N GLU A 20 6.74 19.53 -7.31
CA GLU A 20 7.21 19.88 -8.65
C GLU A 20 6.10 19.89 -9.70
N ASN A 21 5.10 19.02 -9.56
CA ASN A 21 4.00 18.88 -10.53
C ASN A 21 2.68 19.41 -9.96
N LYS A 22 2.74 20.37 -9.03
CA LYS A 22 1.57 20.87 -8.31
C LYS A 22 0.44 21.31 -9.25
N GLU A 23 0.77 22.14 -10.24
CA GLU A 23 -0.21 22.66 -11.21
C GLU A 23 -0.84 21.53 -12.05
N GLU A 24 -0.04 20.54 -12.47
CA GLU A 24 -0.55 19.38 -13.21
C GLU A 24 -1.48 18.53 -12.35
N LEU A 25 -1.17 18.35 -11.07
CA LEU A 25 -2.00 17.60 -10.11
C LEU A 25 -3.30 18.35 -9.79
N ASP A 26 -3.25 19.67 -9.62
CA ASP A 26 -4.44 20.50 -9.39
C ASP A 26 -5.36 20.46 -10.62
N ASN A 27 -4.79 20.58 -11.83
CA ASN A 27 -5.54 20.43 -13.08
C ASN A 27 -6.13 19.02 -13.24
N LEU A 28 -5.37 17.98 -12.87
CA LEU A 28 -5.86 16.60 -12.85
C LEU A 28 -7.08 16.49 -11.93
N LEU A 29 -7.01 16.99 -10.69
CA LEU A 29 -8.12 16.96 -9.75
C LEU A 29 -9.36 17.67 -10.29
N ILE A 30 -9.21 18.89 -10.81
CA ILE A 30 -10.32 19.66 -11.41
C ILE A 30 -10.96 18.89 -12.57
N SER A 31 -10.14 18.29 -13.44
CA SER A 31 -10.64 17.50 -14.57
C SER A 31 -11.33 16.21 -14.09
N PHE A 32 -10.83 15.60 -13.02
CA PHE A 32 -11.35 14.39 -12.43
C PHE A 32 -12.71 14.63 -11.77
N GLU A 33 -12.86 15.72 -11.03
CA GLU A 33 -14.14 16.16 -10.44
C GLU A 33 -15.20 16.41 -11.52
N LYS A 34 -14.86 17.16 -12.59
CA LYS A 34 -15.77 17.38 -13.72
C LYS A 34 -16.27 16.08 -14.35
N ARG A 35 -15.44 15.05 -14.42
CA ARG A 35 -15.84 13.73 -14.96
C ARG A 35 -16.81 13.02 -14.03
N ILE A 36 -16.67 13.18 -12.70
CA ILE A 36 -17.63 12.67 -11.72
C ILE A 36 -18.99 13.34 -11.95
N ASP A 37 -19.00 14.67 -12.02
CA ASP A 37 -20.23 15.46 -12.23
C ASP A 37 -20.93 15.14 -13.57
N ASN A 38 -20.14 14.91 -14.62
CA ASN A 38 -20.64 14.56 -15.95
C ASN A 38 -21.07 13.09 -16.10
N ASN A 39 -21.03 12.28 -15.03
CA ASN A 39 -21.32 10.84 -15.06
C ASN A 39 -20.42 10.05 -16.04
N GLU A 40 -19.17 10.47 -16.22
CA GLU A 40 -18.17 9.78 -17.06
C GLU A 40 -17.41 8.68 -16.29
N MET A 41 -17.74 8.48 -15.02
CA MET A 41 -17.15 7.44 -14.17
C MET A 41 -17.75 6.06 -14.48
N PRO A 42 -16.97 4.97 -14.32
CA PRO A 42 -17.44 3.64 -14.64
C PRO A 42 -18.57 3.20 -13.71
N LYS A 43 -19.47 2.39 -14.27
CA LYS A 43 -20.62 1.84 -13.54
C LYS A 43 -20.21 0.64 -12.68
N ALA A 44 -21.04 0.30 -11.71
CA ALA A 44 -20.77 -0.79 -10.77
C ALA A 44 -20.53 -2.16 -11.47
N ASN A 45 -21.29 -2.46 -12.53
CA ASN A 45 -21.12 -3.67 -13.33
C ASN A 45 -19.80 -3.69 -14.12
N GLU A 46 -19.33 -2.54 -14.61
CA GLU A 46 -18.06 -2.40 -15.33
C GLU A 46 -16.86 -2.59 -14.41
N ILE A 47 -16.99 -2.19 -13.14
CA ILE A 47 -15.95 -2.38 -12.11
C ILE A 47 -15.81 -3.87 -11.73
N LEU A 48 -16.91 -4.61 -11.71
CA LEU A 48 -16.96 -6.02 -11.33
C LEU A 48 -16.57 -7.01 -12.43
N ARG A 49 -15.79 -6.58 -13.46
CA ARG A 49 -15.44 -7.35 -14.67
C ARG A 49 -15.43 -8.87 -14.46
N HIS A 50 -16.01 -9.59 -15.45
CA HIS A 50 -16.09 -11.05 -15.46
C HIS A 50 -14.78 -11.69 -15.03
N GLN A 51 -14.84 -12.43 -13.93
CA GLN A 51 -13.74 -13.25 -13.49
C GLN A 51 -13.84 -14.57 -14.23
N ASP A 52 -12.71 -15.10 -14.68
CA ASP A 52 -12.67 -16.44 -15.25
C ASP A 52 -13.33 -17.41 -14.29
N SER A 53 -14.27 -18.23 -14.77
CA SER A 53 -15.05 -19.17 -13.95
C SER A 53 -14.18 -20.10 -13.11
N ASP A 54 -12.96 -20.33 -13.57
CA ASP A 54 -11.99 -21.25 -12.97
C ASP A 54 -11.17 -20.60 -11.85
N LYS A 55 -11.27 -19.27 -11.67
CA LYS A 55 -10.54 -18.52 -10.67
C LYS A 55 -11.41 -18.24 -9.44
N LYS A 56 -10.75 -18.16 -8.28
CA LYS A 56 -11.39 -17.77 -7.02
C LYS A 56 -12.04 -16.39 -7.17
N ILE A 57 -13.31 -16.30 -6.77
CA ILE A 57 -14.06 -15.03 -6.74
C ILE A 57 -13.31 -14.00 -5.88
N LYS A 58 -12.84 -12.91 -6.49
CA LYS A 58 -12.21 -11.78 -5.77
C LYS A 58 -13.26 -10.97 -5.00
N ARG A 59 -12.80 -10.29 -3.96
CA ARG A 59 -13.62 -9.35 -3.18
C ARG A 59 -14.08 -8.18 -4.05
N PRO A 60 -15.27 -7.62 -3.80
CA PRO A 60 -15.61 -6.34 -4.39
C PRO A 60 -14.66 -5.25 -3.87
N PRO A 61 -14.19 -4.33 -4.74
CA PRO A 61 -13.30 -3.25 -4.33
C PRO A 61 -14.05 -2.23 -3.44
N ASN A 62 -13.34 -1.66 -2.46
CA ASN A 62 -13.86 -0.57 -1.63
C ASN A 62 -13.68 0.81 -2.32
N SER A 63 -14.23 1.87 -1.73
CA SER A 63 -14.19 3.24 -2.29
C SER A 63 -12.79 3.71 -2.62
N ASN A 64 -11.84 3.53 -1.69
CA ASN A 64 -10.45 3.93 -1.88
C ASN A 64 -9.80 3.16 -3.03
N ILE A 65 -10.03 1.85 -3.17
CA ILE A 65 -9.49 1.05 -4.29
C ILE A 65 -10.09 1.51 -5.63
N ILE A 66 -11.40 1.77 -5.66
CA ILE A 66 -12.06 2.29 -6.87
C ILE A 66 -11.41 3.63 -7.24
N TYR A 67 -11.32 4.57 -6.30
CA TYR A 67 -10.72 5.87 -6.48
C TYR A 67 -9.27 5.79 -6.98
N THR A 68 -8.39 5.04 -6.30
CA THR A 68 -6.98 4.96 -6.68
C THR A 68 -6.81 4.40 -8.09
N ASN A 69 -7.62 3.42 -8.46
CA ASN A 69 -7.60 2.86 -9.81
C ASN A 69 -8.09 3.85 -10.86
N GLN A 70 -9.15 4.63 -10.56
CA GLN A 70 -9.65 5.63 -11.48
C GLN A 70 -8.65 6.77 -11.65
N ILE A 71 -8.22 7.44 -10.58
CA ILE A 71 -7.31 8.58 -10.69
C ILE A 71 -5.98 8.18 -11.34
N GLY A 72 -5.51 6.94 -11.10
CA GLY A 72 -4.40 6.34 -11.82
C GLY A 72 -4.59 6.34 -13.34
N LYS A 73 -5.74 5.83 -13.81
CA LYS A 73 -6.11 5.75 -15.23
C LYS A 73 -6.36 7.11 -15.87
N TYR A 74 -6.86 8.10 -15.12
CA TYR A 74 -7.18 9.42 -15.66
C TYR A 74 -5.99 10.39 -15.68
N GLY A 75 -4.77 9.91 -15.46
CA GLY A 75 -3.55 10.66 -15.75
C GLY A 75 -2.52 10.71 -14.62
N LEU A 76 -2.86 10.28 -13.40
CA LEU A 76 -1.90 10.30 -12.29
C LEU A 76 -0.65 9.45 -12.60
N LEU A 77 -0.83 8.30 -13.23
CA LEU A 77 0.30 7.43 -13.60
C LEU A 77 1.23 8.09 -14.62
N ASP A 78 0.69 8.89 -15.53
CA ASP A 78 1.48 9.55 -16.58
C ASP A 78 2.29 10.72 -16.01
N ILE A 79 1.70 11.51 -15.10
CA ILE A 79 2.41 12.57 -14.38
C ILE A 79 3.61 11.98 -13.62
N ILE A 80 3.38 10.87 -12.89
CA ILE A 80 4.44 10.22 -12.10
C ILE A 80 5.47 9.58 -13.03
N ARG A 81 5.05 8.98 -14.15
CA ARG A 81 5.98 8.41 -15.14
C ARG A 81 6.92 9.47 -15.68
N ASN A 82 6.37 10.62 -16.09
CA ASN A 82 7.16 11.76 -16.58
C ASN A 82 8.14 12.27 -15.52
N PHE A 83 7.71 12.35 -14.25
CA PHE A 83 8.61 12.70 -13.15
C PHE A 83 9.73 11.67 -12.95
N CYS A 84 9.41 10.37 -12.97
CA CYS A 84 10.41 9.31 -12.81
C CYS A 84 11.45 9.33 -13.95
N ASP A 85 11.00 9.51 -15.19
CA ASP A 85 11.87 9.56 -16.36
C ASP A 85 12.80 10.79 -16.34
N LYS A 86 12.29 11.97 -15.97
CA LYS A 86 13.09 13.20 -15.81
C LYS A 86 14.18 13.09 -14.74
N ASN A 87 13.89 12.38 -13.65
CA ASN A 87 14.78 12.26 -12.49
C ASN A 87 15.62 10.97 -12.47
N GLY A 88 15.55 10.14 -13.53
CA GLY A 88 16.28 8.87 -13.59
C GLY A 88 15.88 7.86 -12.51
N ILE A 89 14.63 7.92 -12.04
CA ILE A 89 14.12 7.05 -10.98
C ILE A 89 13.69 5.70 -11.59
N ASN A 90 14.04 4.61 -10.92
CA ASN A 90 13.62 3.27 -11.32
C ASN A 90 12.08 3.16 -11.44
N LYS A 91 11.60 2.65 -12.57
CA LYS A 91 10.18 2.39 -12.88
C LYS A 91 9.47 1.55 -11.82
N GLN A 92 10.18 0.69 -11.09
CA GLN A 92 9.62 -0.08 -9.97
C GLN A 92 9.07 0.82 -8.83
N LYS A 93 9.55 2.06 -8.70
CA LYS A 93 9.05 3.01 -7.70
C LYS A 93 7.76 3.74 -8.13
N LEU A 94 7.39 3.68 -9.42
CA LEU A 94 6.24 4.41 -9.98
C LEU A 94 4.93 4.06 -9.26
N VAL A 95 4.62 2.77 -9.14
CA VAL A 95 3.37 2.30 -8.53
C VAL A 95 3.32 2.66 -7.03
N PRO A 96 4.36 2.38 -6.21
CA PRO A 96 4.38 2.83 -4.82
C PRO A 96 4.20 4.34 -4.62
N ILE A 97 4.83 5.16 -5.48
CA ILE A 97 4.66 6.63 -5.46
C ILE A 97 3.21 6.98 -5.78
N SER A 98 2.63 6.39 -6.82
CA SER A 98 1.24 6.62 -7.22
C SER A 98 0.27 6.35 -6.09
N ILE A 99 0.40 5.21 -5.42
CA ILE A 99 -0.46 4.82 -4.29
C ILE A 99 -0.36 5.83 -3.14
N LYS A 100 0.87 6.26 -2.78
CA LYS A 100 1.04 7.25 -1.71
C LYS A 100 0.47 8.60 -2.11
N LEU A 101 0.70 9.02 -3.35
CA LEU A 101 0.20 10.30 -3.86
C LEU A 101 -1.33 10.32 -3.96
N SER A 102 -1.97 9.24 -4.44
CA SER A 102 -3.43 9.13 -4.44
C SER A 102 -4.04 9.31 -3.05
N LYS A 103 -3.41 8.78 -1.98
CA LYS A 103 -3.91 8.98 -0.61
C LYS A 103 -3.84 10.44 -0.16
N ILE A 104 -2.89 11.21 -0.68
CA ILE A 104 -2.79 12.64 -0.42
C ILE A 104 -3.90 13.36 -1.20
N LEU A 105 -4.00 13.08 -2.50
CA LEU A 105 -5.02 13.67 -3.37
C LEU A 105 -6.45 13.32 -2.94
N TRP A 106 -6.67 12.17 -2.31
CA TRP A 106 -7.97 11.81 -1.73
C TRP A 106 -8.41 12.82 -0.67
N LYS A 107 -7.48 13.33 0.13
CA LYS A 107 -7.78 14.34 1.17
C LYS A 107 -8.01 15.72 0.58
N ASP A 108 -7.42 15.99 -0.58
CA ASP A 108 -7.58 17.25 -1.31
C ASP A 108 -8.91 17.28 -2.09
N LEU A 109 -9.53 16.11 -2.33
CA LEU A 109 -10.82 15.96 -2.99
C LEU A 109 -11.98 16.44 -2.10
N SER A 110 -13.00 17.08 -2.68
CA SER A 110 -14.18 17.52 -1.93
C SER A 110 -14.93 16.35 -1.26
N ASN A 111 -15.62 16.62 -0.15
CA ASN A 111 -16.42 15.59 0.54
C ASN A 111 -17.52 15.00 -0.36
N GLU A 112 -18.10 15.80 -1.26
CA GLU A 112 -19.14 15.35 -2.19
C GLU A 112 -18.58 14.31 -3.17
N HIS A 113 -17.41 14.58 -3.74
CA HIS A 113 -16.72 13.67 -4.64
C HIS A 113 -16.16 12.43 -3.90
N GLN A 114 -15.74 12.56 -2.64
CA GLN A 114 -15.39 11.40 -1.81
C GLN A 114 -16.62 10.49 -1.59
N ASN A 115 -17.77 11.08 -1.23
CA ASN A 115 -19.02 10.35 -1.04
C ASN A 115 -19.48 9.62 -2.30
N PHE A 116 -19.25 10.19 -3.49
CA PHE A 116 -19.52 9.51 -4.76
C PHE A 116 -18.86 8.13 -4.84
N PHE A 117 -17.57 8.01 -4.45
CA PHE A 117 -16.87 6.72 -4.47
C PHE A 117 -17.35 5.76 -3.37
N GLU A 118 -17.80 6.28 -2.24
CA GLU A 118 -18.45 5.47 -1.20
C GLU A 118 -19.76 4.87 -1.68
N GLU A 119 -20.62 5.67 -2.30
CA GLU A 119 -21.86 5.19 -2.91
C GLU A 119 -21.61 4.20 -4.04
N LEU A 120 -20.61 4.47 -4.88
CA LEU A 120 -20.22 3.57 -5.96
C LEU A 120 -19.74 2.23 -5.41
N ALA A 121 -18.96 2.22 -4.33
CA ALA A 121 -18.53 0.99 -3.66
C ALA A 121 -19.71 0.20 -3.08
N LEU A 122 -20.72 0.88 -2.53
CA LEU A 122 -21.95 0.22 -2.07
C LEU A 122 -22.72 -0.42 -3.23
N LYS A 123 -22.87 0.28 -4.35
CA LYS A 123 -23.51 -0.24 -5.57
C LYS A 123 -22.74 -1.46 -6.10
N VAL A 124 -21.41 -1.37 -6.16
CA VAL A 124 -20.52 -2.49 -6.52
C VAL A 124 -20.72 -3.68 -5.59
N ASN A 125 -20.79 -3.48 -4.28
CA ASN A 125 -21.02 -4.58 -3.34
C ASN A 125 -22.41 -5.23 -3.52
N VAL A 126 -23.44 -4.44 -3.81
CA VAL A 126 -24.79 -4.96 -4.11
C VAL A 126 -24.77 -5.82 -5.37
N GLU A 127 -24.16 -5.33 -6.45
CA GLU A 127 -24.03 -6.09 -7.70
C GLU A 127 -23.17 -7.35 -7.52
N HIS A 128 -22.09 -7.29 -6.73
CA HIS A 128 -21.26 -8.45 -6.41
C HIS A 128 -22.05 -9.55 -5.70
N LYS A 129 -22.89 -9.19 -4.72
CA LYS A 129 -23.77 -10.13 -4.02
C LYS A 129 -24.84 -10.72 -4.92
N LYS A 130 -25.35 -9.96 -5.90
CA LYS A 130 -26.29 -10.48 -6.89
C LYS A 130 -25.64 -11.51 -7.80
N LEU A 131 -24.42 -11.22 -8.27
CA LEU A 131 -23.65 -12.12 -9.14
C LEU A 131 -23.17 -13.38 -8.39
N TYR A 132 -22.83 -13.23 -7.10
CA TYR A 132 -22.31 -14.31 -6.27
C TYR A 132 -23.07 -14.42 -4.93
N PRO A 133 -24.32 -14.90 -4.90
CA PRO A 133 -25.15 -14.95 -3.68
C PRO A 133 -24.55 -15.78 -2.55
N ASN A 134 -23.78 -16.82 -2.91
CA ASN A 134 -23.13 -17.73 -1.96
C ASN A 134 -21.69 -17.33 -1.64
N TYR A 135 -21.23 -16.15 -2.10
CA TYR A 135 -19.89 -15.69 -1.82
C TYR A 135 -19.70 -15.44 -0.32
N LYS A 136 -18.68 -16.09 0.24
CA LYS A 136 -18.23 -15.86 1.62
C LYS A 136 -16.75 -15.58 1.61
N TYR A 137 -16.37 -14.46 2.22
CA TYR A 137 -14.97 -14.14 2.40
C TYR A 137 -14.33 -15.12 3.40
N VAL A 138 -13.28 -15.81 2.96
CA VAL A 138 -12.46 -16.69 3.79
C VAL A 138 -10.98 -16.29 3.63
N PRO A 139 -10.38 -15.62 4.64
CA PRO A 139 -8.95 -15.32 4.63
C PRO A 139 -8.11 -16.59 4.66
N VAL A 140 -7.02 -16.62 3.89
CA VAL A 140 -5.99 -17.66 4.02
C VAL A 140 -5.02 -17.23 5.12
N ILE A 141 -5.12 -17.86 6.28
CA ILE A 141 -4.22 -17.58 7.41
C ILE A 141 -2.94 -18.41 7.23
N LYS A 142 -1.83 -17.75 6.91
CA LYS A 142 -0.51 -18.39 6.94
C LYS A 142 -0.15 -18.70 8.39
N ARG A 143 0.10 -19.97 8.73
CA ARG A 143 0.61 -20.34 10.06
C ARG A 143 2.02 -19.75 10.20
N LYS A 144 2.27 -18.99 11.26
CA LYS A 144 3.63 -18.53 11.59
C LYS A 144 4.50 -19.78 11.74
N ALA A 145 5.52 -19.92 10.91
CA ALA A 145 6.54 -20.94 11.11
C ALA A 145 7.13 -20.74 12.50
N ARG A 146 7.22 -21.79 13.31
CA ARG A 146 7.94 -21.71 14.59
C ARG A 146 9.37 -21.32 14.25
N THR A 147 9.84 -20.20 14.78
CA THR A 147 11.25 -19.82 14.75
C THR A 147 12.04 -20.97 15.37
N THR A 148 12.77 -21.71 14.54
CA THR A 148 13.75 -22.68 15.02
C THR A 148 15.01 -21.89 15.31
N TYR A 149 15.29 -21.67 16.59
CA TYR A 149 16.58 -21.15 17.00
C TYR A 149 17.62 -22.21 16.65
N LYS A 150 18.53 -21.89 15.74
CA LYS A 150 19.74 -22.71 15.57
C LYS A 150 20.56 -22.50 16.84
N LEU A 151 20.77 -23.59 17.59
CA LEU A 151 21.69 -23.58 18.72
C LEU A 151 23.07 -23.25 18.17
N TYR A 152 23.69 -22.19 18.68
CA TYR A 152 25.05 -21.84 18.32
C TYR A 152 25.99 -22.78 19.07
N ASP A 153 26.68 -23.66 18.35
CA ASP A 153 27.71 -24.51 18.93
C ASP A 153 28.95 -23.65 19.23
N PHE A 154 29.11 -23.23 20.50
CA PHE A 154 30.36 -22.67 20.97
C PHE A 154 31.43 -23.77 20.89
N LYS A 155 32.36 -23.63 19.95
CA LYS A 155 33.58 -24.43 19.93
C LYS A 155 34.38 -24.05 21.17
N THR A 156 34.44 -24.94 22.16
CA THR A 156 35.36 -24.82 23.29
C THR A 156 36.76 -25.18 22.80
N GLU A 157 37.45 -24.20 22.22
CA GLU A 157 38.91 -24.20 22.24
C GLU A 157 39.33 -23.60 23.58
N THR A 158 39.34 -24.45 24.61
CA THR A 158 40.14 -24.19 25.80
C THR A 158 41.59 -24.40 25.41
N ASP A 159 42.36 -23.32 25.29
CA ASP A 159 43.61 -23.25 26.04
C ASP A 159 44.09 -21.80 26.22
N ASP A 160 44.44 -21.56 27.49
CA ASP A 160 45.21 -20.48 28.09
C ASP A 160 44.64 -19.05 28.26
N SER A 161 43.95 -18.90 29.38
CA SER A 161 44.37 -18.05 30.51
C SER A 161 45.03 -16.70 30.20
N SER A 162 44.22 -15.62 30.20
CA SER A 162 44.35 -14.54 31.19
C SER A 162 43.48 -13.33 30.80
N LEU A 163 42.32 -13.17 31.44
CA LEU A 163 41.70 -11.86 31.63
C LEU A 163 41.15 -11.77 33.06
N PRO A 164 41.27 -10.61 33.72
CA PRO A 164 41.09 -10.51 35.17
C PRO A 164 39.61 -10.53 35.54
N LEU A 165 39.30 -11.24 36.63
CA LEU A 165 38.08 -11.05 37.41
C LEU A 165 38.13 -9.67 38.08
N ASP A 166 37.09 -8.87 37.84
CA ASP A 166 36.56 -7.81 38.69
C ASP A 166 35.11 -7.63 38.20
N GLU A 167 34.05 -7.47 39.00
CA GLU A 167 33.83 -7.43 40.44
C GLU A 167 32.31 -7.59 40.56
N GLN A 168 31.85 -8.26 41.61
CA GLN A 168 30.43 -8.47 41.89
C GLN A 168 29.81 -7.13 42.31
N VAL A 169 28.71 -6.74 41.67
CA VAL A 169 27.76 -5.78 42.27
C VAL A 169 26.34 -6.34 42.11
N GLU A 170 25.85 -6.92 43.20
CA GLU A 170 24.42 -7.00 43.52
C GLU A 170 23.87 -5.58 43.65
N GLU A 171 22.80 -5.24 42.93
CA GLU A 171 21.85 -4.24 43.41
C GLU A 171 20.42 -4.75 43.21
N HIS A 172 19.81 -5.12 44.34
CA HIS A 172 18.39 -5.22 44.55
C HIS A 172 17.77 -3.81 44.55
N TYR A 173 16.70 -3.59 43.78
CA TYR A 173 15.64 -2.64 44.15
C TYR A 173 14.27 -3.22 43.81
N GLU A 174 13.39 -3.19 44.81
CA GLU A 174 12.01 -3.66 44.75
C GLU A 174 11.06 -2.66 44.06
N ASP A 175 10.03 -3.26 43.47
CA ASP A 175 8.62 -2.86 43.31
C ASP A 175 8.21 -1.38 43.50
N SER A 176 7.57 -0.81 42.47
CA SER A 176 6.36 0.00 42.63
C SER A 176 5.57 0.13 41.32
N THR A 177 4.33 -0.37 41.41
CA THR A 177 3.12 -0.19 40.62
C THR A 177 2.98 1.05 39.70
N SER A 178 2.40 0.85 38.51
CA SER A 178 1.08 1.42 38.08
C SER A 178 0.99 1.70 36.57
N SER A 179 -0.08 1.15 35.97
CA SER A 179 -0.90 1.66 34.86
C SER A 179 -0.26 2.13 33.54
N SER A 180 -0.70 1.51 32.45
CA SER A 180 -1.62 2.12 31.46
C SER A 180 -1.35 1.68 30.01
N THR A 181 -2.44 1.34 29.32
CA THR A 181 -2.64 1.25 27.86
C THR A 181 -1.77 0.28 27.05
N LYS A 182 -2.34 -0.89 26.67
CA LYS A 182 -1.93 -1.57 25.45
C LYS A 182 -2.56 -0.87 24.25
N ALA A 183 -1.71 -0.20 23.50
CA ALA A 183 -1.95 0.40 22.22
C ALA A 183 -2.45 -0.61 21.18
N THR A 184 -3.45 -0.16 20.44
CA THR A 184 -3.80 -0.56 19.08
C THR A 184 -2.59 -0.48 18.14
N GLU A 185 -1.97 -1.61 17.83
CA GLU A 185 -1.09 -1.73 16.67
C GLU A 185 -1.29 -3.10 16.04
N ASN A 186 -2.13 -3.15 15.00
CA ASN A 186 -2.14 -4.20 13.96
C ASN A 186 -3.07 -3.79 12.80
N LYS A 187 -2.92 -2.55 12.29
CA LYS A 187 -3.69 -2.06 11.13
C LYS A 187 -2.83 -1.69 9.91
N LEU A 188 -1.50 -1.81 10.01
CA LEU A 188 -0.60 -1.32 8.96
C LEU A 188 -0.21 -2.41 7.95
N THR A 189 -0.09 -3.67 8.39
CA THR A 189 0.44 -4.76 7.56
C THR A 189 -0.56 -5.31 6.53
N GLU A 190 -1.86 -5.16 6.78
CA GLU A 190 -2.93 -5.72 5.92
C GLU A 190 -3.18 -4.88 4.65
N LYS A 191 -2.64 -3.66 4.56
CA LYS A 191 -2.80 -2.77 3.40
C LYS A 191 -1.77 -3.02 2.28
N GLN A 192 -0.70 -3.75 2.56
CA GLN A 192 0.40 -3.90 1.60
C GLN A 192 0.15 -5.05 0.61
N ASP A 193 -0.41 -6.17 1.08
CA ASP A 193 -0.67 -7.34 0.24
C ASP A 193 -1.79 -7.13 -0.81
N GLU A 194 -2.68 -6.14 -0.63
CA GLU A 194 -3.74 -5.81 -1.60
C GLU A 194 -3.25 -4.90 -2.76
N LEU A 195 -2.09 -4.26 -2.61
CA LEU A 195 -1.52 -3.37 -3.64
C LEU A 195 -0.65 -4.10 -4.66
N ASP A 196 -0.03 -5.20 -4.25
CA ASP A 196 0.89 -5.97 -5.09
C ASP A 196 0.17 -6.82 -6.17
N GLU A 197 -1.17 -6.93 -6.11
CA GLU A 197 -1.98 -7.60 -7.13
C GLU A 197 -2.46 -6.68 -8.28
N LEU A 198 -2.09 -5.39 -8.27
CA LEU A 198 -2.35 -4.45 -9.37
C LEU A 198 -1.30 -4.58 -10.49
N ILE A 199 -1.24 -5.76 -11.09
CA ILE A 199 -0.67 -5.91 -12.44
C ILE A 199 -1.79 -5.52 -13.41
N LEU A 200 -1.70 -4.29 -13.95
CA LEU A 200 -2.37 -3.96 -15.20
C LEU A 200 -1.70 -4.80 -16.29
N ASP A 201 -2.38 -5.86 -16.73
CA ASP A 201 -2.14 -6.46 -18.03
C ASP A 201 -2.45 -5.38 -19.09
N SER A 202 -1.43 -4.59 -19.46
CA SER A 202 -1.39 -4.00 -20.79
C SER A 202 -0.83 -5.08 -21.70
N SER A 203 -1.72 -5.91 -22.24
CA SER A 203 -1.41 -6.67 -23.45
C SER A 203 -1.19 -5.65 -24.56
N ASP A 204 0.07 -5.33 -24.82
CA ASP A 204 0.51 -4.74 -26.07
C ASP A 204 0.37 -5.82 -27.15
N ASP A 205 -0.84 -5.99 -27.69
CA ASP A 205 -1.04 -6.61 -28.99
C ASP A 205 -0.78 -5.52 -30.04
N GLU A 206 0.50 -5.32 -30.39
CA GLU A 206 0.85 -4.67 -31.66
C GLU A 206 0.56 -5.65 -32.80
N ASN A 207 -0.21 -5.17 -33.78
CA ASN A 207 -0.35 -5.76 -35.10
C ASN A 207 -0.15 -4.66 -36.15
#